data_AF-A0AA38ZGM1-F1
#
_entry.id   AF-A0AA38ZGM1-F1
#
_cell.length_a   1.000
_cell.length_b   1.000
_cell.length_c   1.000
_cell.angle_alpha   90.00
_cell.angle_beta   90.00
_cell.angle_gamma   90.00
#
_symmetry.space_group_name_H-M   'P 1'
#
loop_
_entity.id
_entity.type
_entity.pdbx_description
1 polymer ?
#
loop_
_entity_poly.entity_id
_entity_poly.type
_entity_poly.pdbx_seq_one_letter_code
_entity_poly.pdbx_strand_id
1 'polypeptide(L)'
;MGGRNTVLLDALSSGIPLVSDIPTIIFGADVTHPETGDDSCPSIAAVVASQDWPEVTKYAGLVCAQAHRQELIQDLFKTWKDPQGGTVTGGMIRCIFKMILNSSLR
;
A
#
# COMPACT_ATOMS: atom_id res chain seq x y z
N MET A 1 3.60 5.12 19.20
CA MET A 1 4.87 5.85 19.07
C MET A 1 5.23 5.88 17.59
N GLY A 2 5.41 7.08 17.00
CA GLY A 2 5.59 7.30 15.54
C GLY A 2 6.95 7.90 15.17
N GLY A 3 7.99 7.51 15.91
CA GLY A 3 9.37 7.95 15.69
C GLY A 3 10.00 7.31 14.45
N ARG A 4 11.24 7.70 14.18
CA ARG A 4 12.07 7.15 13.10
C ARG A 4 13.30 6.51 13.73
N ASN A 5 13.70 5.33 13.26
CA ASN A 5 14.88 4.66 13.78
C ASN A 5 16.14 5.15 13.08
N THR A 6 16.12 5.17 11.74
CA THR A 6 17.22 5.58 10.87
C THR A 6 16.66 6.21 9.59
N VAL A 7 17.46 7.05 8.94
CA VAL A 7 17.15 7.68 7.65
C VAL A 7 18.37 7.49 6.74
N LEU A 8 18.15 7.26 5.45
CA LEU A 8 19.23 7.24 4.46
C LEU A 8 19.66 8.68 4.18
N LEU A 9 20.93 9.01 4.43
CA LEU A 9 21.44 10.36 4.20
C LEU A 9 21.32 10.76 2.73
N ASP A 10 21.54 9.80 1.81
CA ASP A 10 21.40 10.00 0.37
C ASP A 10 19.96 10.37 -0.03
N ALA A 11 18.95 9.91 0.71
CA ALA A 11 17.57 10.30 0.45
C ALA A 11 17.32 11.79 0.78
N LEU A 12 18.07 12.35 1.72
CA LEU A 12 18.02 13.77 2.08
C LEU A 12 18.89 14.66 1.18
N SER A 13 20.00 14.14 0.66
CA SER A 13 20.95 14.88 -0.16
C SER A 13 20.69 14.79 -1.66
N SER A 14 19.49 14.38 -2.06
CA SER A 14 19.16 14.11 -3.48
C SER A 14 20.11 13.10 -4.15
N GLY A 15 20.62 12.14 -3.39
CA GLY A 15 21.57 11.12 -3.82
C GLY A 15 20.92 9.86 -4.39
N ILE A 16 19.58 9.73 -4.34
CA ILE A 16 18.84 8.59 -4.86
C ILE A 16 17.92 9.07 -6.01
N PRO A 17 18.40 9.05 -7.27
CA PRO A 17 17.64 9.54 -8.40
C PRO A 17 16.22 8.97 -8.45
N LEU A 18 15.25 9.79 -8.83
CA LEU A 18 13.79 9.49 -8.84
C LEU A 18 13.14 9.32 -7.47
N VAL A 19 13.86 8.86 -6.44
CA VAL A 19 13.32 8.68 -5.09
C VAL A 19 13.40 9.98 -4.30
N SER A 20 14.53 10.69 -4.38
CA SER A 20 14.78 11.93 -3.61
C SER A 20 14.55 13.21 -4.40
N ASP A 21 14.48 13.14 -5.74
CA ASP A 21 14.47 14.35 -6.60
C ASP A 21 13.08 14.93 -6.83
N ILE A 22 12.06 14.06 -6.79
CA ILE A 22 10.66 14.39 -7.00
C ILE A 22 9.80 13.69 -5.95
N PRO A 23 8.65 14.26 -5.55
CA PRO A 23 7.72 13.59 -4.64
C PRO A 23 7.34 12.20 -5.12
N THR A 24 7.88 11.18 -4.45
CA THR A 24 7.76 9.77 -4.84
C THR A 24 7.14 8.95 -3.72
N ILE A 25 6.20 8.09 -4.08
CA ILE A 25 5.58 7.11 -3.17
C ILE A 25 6.06 5.72 -3.59
N ILE A 26 6.64 4.97 -2.65
CA ILE A 26 7.07 3.58 -2.86
C ILE A 26 5.99 2.65 -2.33
N PHE A 27 5.52 1.74 -3.18
CA PHE A 27 4.56 0.70 -2.82
C PHE A 27 5.25 -0.65 -2.69
N GLY A 28 4.82 -1.44 -1.71
CA GLY A 28 5.13 -2.86 -1.58
C GLY A 28 3.84 -3.66 -1.54
N ALA A 29 3.81 -4.82 -2.19
CA ALA A 29 2.65 -5.70 -2.19
C ALA A 29 3.10 -7.16 -2.15
N ASP A 30 2.39 -7.97 -1.38
CA ASP A 30 2.66 -9.40 -1.23
C ASP A 30 1.36 -10.18 -1.00
N VAL A 31 1.38 -11.46 -1.36
CA VAL A 31 0.31 -12.41 -1.05
C VAL A 31 0.91 -13.63 -0.35
N THR A 32 0.45 -13.90 0.85
CA THR A 32 0.82 -15.10 1.59
C THR A 32 -0.27 -16.17 1.47
N HIS A 33 0.15 -17.37 1.07
CA HIS A 33 -0.73 -18.54 0.97
C HIS A 33 -0.65 -19.43 2.20
N PRO A 34 -1.74 -20.16 2.52
CA PRO A 34 -1.69 -21.21 3.53
C PRO A 34 -0.79 -22.38 3.09
N GLU A 35 -0.43 -23.23 4.06
CA GLU A 35 0.45 -24.38 3.84
C GLU A 35 -0.05 -25.33 2.75
N THR A 36 0.88 -26.07 2.15
CA THR A 36 0.56 -27.09 1.15
C THR A 36 -0.31 -28.20 1.75
N GLY A 37 -1.51 -28.38 1.21
CA GLY A 37 -2.51 -29.36 1.69
C GLY A 37 -3.70 -28.74 2.42
N ASP A 38 -3.66 -27.44 2.71
CA ASP A 38 -4.86 -26.68 3.01
C ASP A 38 -5.51 -26.25 1.70
N ASP A 39 -6.79 -26.60 1.51
CA ASP A 39 -7.59 -26.27 0.32
C ASP A 39 -8.68 -25.23 0.62
N SER A 40 -8.73 -24.71 1.85
CA SER A 40 -9.87 -23.94 2.35
C SER A 40 -9.49 -22.58 2.94
N CYS A 41 -8.31 -22.45 3.53
CA CYS A 41 -7.93 -21.18 4.14
C CYS A 41 -7.73 -20.07 3.09
N PRO A 42 -8.16 -18.83 3.38
CA PRO A 42 -7.97 -17.72 2.47
C PRO A 42 -6.49 -17.38 2.30
N SER A 43 -6.14 -16.77 1.17
CA SER A 43 -4.84 -16.10 1.03
C SER A 43 -4.92 -14.72 1.65
N ILE A 44 -3.79 -14.20 2.16
CA ILE A 44 -3.73 -12.85 2.73
C ILE A 44 -2.92 -11.96 1.80
N ALA A 45 -3.57 -10.93 1.25
CA ALA A 45 -2.91 -9.87 0.51
C ALA A 45 -2.53 -8.72 1.44
N ALA A 46 -1.32 -8.19 1.28
CA ALA A 46 -0.83 -7.02 1.97
C ALA A 46 -0.35 -5.97 0.97
N VAL A 47 -0.68 -4.70 1.21
CA VAL A 47 -0.19 -3.56 0.44
C VAL A 47 0.30 -2.50 1.41
N VAL A 48 1.51 -2.00 1.18
CA VAL A 48 2.13 -0.92 1.95
C VAL A 48 2.54 0.23 1.05
N ALA A 49 2.60 1.44 1.60
CA ALA A 49 3.04 2.64 0.89
C ALA A 49 3.78 3.62 1.80
N SER A 50 4.86 4.22 1.30
CA SER A 50 5.65 5.22 2.02
C SER A 50 4.84 6.49 2.28
N GLN A 51 5.01 7.08 3.46
CA GLN A 51 4.23 8.26 3.91
C GLN A 51 5.07 9.54 3.95
N ASP A 52 6.40 9.42 4.08
CA ASP A 52 7.29 10.53 4.36
C ASP A 52 8.38 10.66 3.30
N TRP A 53 8.03 11.21 2.15
CA TRP A 53 9.02 11.68 1.19
C TRP A 53 9.73 12.94 1.72
N PRO A 54 11.06 13.09 1.55
CA PRO A 54 11.97 12.21 0.81
C PRO A 54 12.62 11.09 1.65
N GLU A 55 12.34 11.00 2.94
CA GLU A 55 13.03 10.09 3.87
C GLU A 55 12.69 8.60 3.67
N VAL A 56 11.45 8.30 3.25
CA VAL A 56 10.91 6.96 2.98
C VAL A 56 11.11 5.99 4.16
N THR A 57 10.80 6.44 5.38
CA THR A 57 11.00 5.65 6.62
C THR A 57 9.71 5.19 7.28
N LYS A 58 8.58 5.80 6.94
CA LYS A 58 7.27 5.48 7.49
C LYS A 58 6.39 4.90 6.41
N TYR A 59 5.69 3.82 6.75
CA TYR A 59 4.82 3.11 5.82
C TYR A 59 3.43 2.91 6.42
N ALA A 60 2.42 3.21 5.62
CA ALA A 60 1.04 2.81 5.84
C ALA A 60 0.83 1.42 5.25
N GLY A 61 0.08 0.55 5.93
CA GLY A 61 -0.23 -0.79 5.46
C GLY A 61 -1.73 -1.11 5.50
N LEU A 62 -2.19 -1.90 4.54
CA LEU A 62 -3.50 -2.53 4.50
C LEU A 62 -3.35 -4.03 4.24
N VAL A 63 -4.22 -4.81 4.84
CA VAL A 63 -4.29 -6.26 4.63
C VAL A 63 -5.72 -6.65 4.27
N CYS A 64 -5.87 -7.63 3.39
CA CYS A 64 -7.17 -8.12 2.94
C CYS A 64 -7.11 -9.63 2.72
N ALA A 65 -8.13 -10.35 3.18
CA ALA A 65 -8.29 -11.75 2.86
C ALA A 65 -8.86 -11.88 1.44
N GLN A 66 -8.35 -12.87 0.69
CA GLN A 66 -8.83 -13.19 -0.65
C GLN A 66 -8.96 -14.69 -0.85
N ALA A 67 -9.49 -15.08 -2.01
CA ALA A 67 -9.74 -16.49 -2.32
C ALA A 67 -8.49 -17.37 -2.11
N HIS A 68 -8.76 -18.65 -1.84
CA HIS A 68 -7.72 -19.65 -1.63
C HIS A 68 -6.76 -19.70 -2.82
N ARG A 69 -5.45 -19.69 -2.55
CA ARG A 69 -4.36 -19.70 -3.55
C ARG A 69 -4.51 -18.69 -4.70
N GLN A 70 -5.09 -17.53 -4.42
CA GLN A 70 -5.24 -16.44 -5.36
C GLN A 70 -4.01 -15.53 -5.28
N GLU A 71 -3.15 -15.54 -6.30
CA GLU A 71 -1.94 -14.70 -6.36
C GLU A 71 -2.26 -13.23 -6.68
N LEU A 72 -3.18 -12.99 -7.61
CA LEU A 72 -3.60 -11.63 -7.95
C LEU A 72 -4.37 -10.98 -6.80
N ILE A 73 -3.90 -9.81 -6.35
CA ILE A 73 -4.58 -9.01 -5.32
C ILE A 73 -5.91 -8.50 -5.88
N GLN A 74 -7.00 -9.18 -5.57
CA GLN A 74 -8.31 -8.85 -6.15
C GLN A 74 -8.79 -7.48 -5.71
N ASP A 75 -8.49 -7.07 -4.48
CA ASP A 75 -8.92 -5.79 -3.90
C ASP A 75 -7.94 -4.65 -4.14
N LEU A 76 -6.93 -4.82 -5.01
CA LEU A 76 -5.90 -3.80 -5.24
C LEU A 76 -6.51 -2.48 -5.73
N PHE A 77 -7.35 -2.59 -6.76
CA PHE A 77 -8.16 -1.51 -7.32
C PHE A 77 -9.45 -2.09 -7.87
N LYS A 78 -10.58 -1.52 -7.47
CA LYS A 78 -11.91 -1.97 -7.91
C LYS A 78 -12.75 -0.81 -8.36
N THR A 79 -13.63 -1.10 -9.32
CA THR A 79 -14.63 -0.17 -9.81
C THR A 79 -15.98 -0.89 -9.84
N TRP A 80 -17.02 -0.27 -9.29
CA TRP A 80 -18.38 -0.80 -9.34
C TRP A 80 -19.39 0.31 -9.66
N LYS A 81 -20.57 -0.08 -10.13
CA LYS A 81 -21.66 0.86 -10.38
C LYS A 81 -22.51 0.96 -9.14
N ASP A 82 -22.59 2.16 -8.57
CA ASP A 82 -23.53 2.47 -7.52
C ASP A 82 -24.92 2.73 -8.15
N PRO A 83 -25.98 2.03 -7.71
CA PRO A 83 -27.35 2.26 -8.18
C PRO A 83 -27.83 3.72 -8.07
N GLN A 84 -27.25 4.51 -7.15
CA GLN A 84 -27.66 5.90 -6.92
C GLN A 84 -26.60 6.94 -7.31
N GLY A 85 -25.33 6.53 -7.47
CA GLY A 85 -24.17 7.44 -7.46
C GLY A 85 -23.23 7.36 -8.67
N GLY A 86 -23.52 6.53 -9.69
CA GLY A 86 -22.65 6.37 -10.86
C GLY A 86 -21.46 5.43 -10.60
N THR A 87 -20.37 5.56 -11.36
CA THR A 87 -19.20 4.68 -11.25
C THR A 87 -18.34 5.06 -10.05
N VAL A 88 -18.22 4.16 -9.07
CA VAL A 88 -17.43 4.34 -7.86
C VAL A 88 -16.14 3.53 -7.96
N THR A 89 -15.03 4.11 -7.52
CA THR A 89 -13.72 3.46 -7.45
C THR A 89 -13.27 3.27 -5.99
N GLY A 90 -12.66 2.13 -5.72
CA GLY A 90 -12.16 1.71 -4.42
C GLY A 90 -10.98 0.75 -4.53
N GLY A 91 -10.72 0.02 -3.46
CA GLY A 91 -9.58 -0.90 -3.35
C GLY A 91 -8.43 -0.35 -2.52
N MET A 92 -7.49 -1.23 -2.21
CA MET A 92 -6.41 -1.03 -1.26
C MET A 92 -5.53 0.17 -1.62
N ILE A 93 -5.13 0.33 -2.89
CA ILE A 93 -4.28 1.45 -3.32
C ILE A 93 -4.99 2.79 -3.07
N ARG A 94 -6.27 2.89 -3.39
CA ARG A 94 -7.05 4.13 -3.21
C ARG A 94 -7.23 4.48 -1.73
N CYS A 95 -7.44 3.47 -0.89
CA CYS A 95 -7.55 3.64 0.56
C CYS A 95 -6.22 4.11 1.17
N ILE A 96 -5.11 3.45 0.83
CA ILE A 96 -3.78 3.83 1.33
C ILE A 96 -3.39 5.23 0.87
N PHE A 97 -3.67 5.57 -0.39
CA PHE A 97 -3.38 6.89 -0.95
C PHE A 97 -4.18 7.99 -0.21
N LYS A 98 -5.47 7.78 0.04
CA LYS A 98 -6.27 8.68 0.88
C LYS A 98 -5.71 8.79 2.30
N MET A 99 -5.24 7.69 2.88
CA MET A 99 -4.66 7.71 4.23
C MET A 99 -3.39 8.56 4.29
N ILE A 100 -2.51 8.44 3.29
CA ILE A 100 -1.30 9.26 3.16
C ILE A 100 -1.66 10.74 3.01
N LEU A 101 -2.56 11.07 2.09
CA LEU A 101 -2.96 12.47 1.87
C LEU A 101 -3.59 13.11 3.11
N ASN A 102 -4.47 12.39 3.80
CA ASN A 102 -5.09 12.90 5.03
C ASN A 102 -4.11 13.03 6.20
N SER A 103 -3.05 12.21 6.22
CA SER A 103 -1.99 12.30 7.25
C SER A 103 -1.07 13.50 7.04
N SER A 104 -0.95 13.99 5.80
CA SER A 104 -0.16 15.19 5.45
C SER A 104 -0.88 16.51 5.78
N LEU A 105 -2.20 16.46 6.02
CA LEU A 105 -3.04 17.62 6.36
C LEU A 105 -3.16 17.88 7.88
N ARG A 106 -2.38 17.17 8.71
CA ARG A 106 -2.30 17.38 10.17
C ARG A 106 -0.89 17.79 10.56
#